data_AF-A0A4C1VEX7-F1
#
_entry.id   AF-A0A4C1VEX7-F1
#
_cell.length_a   1.000
_cell.length_b   1.000
_cell.length_c   1.000
_cell.angle_alpha   90.00
_cell.angle_beta   90.00
_cell.angle_gamma   90.00
#
_symmetry.space_group_name_H-M   'P 1'
#
loop_
_entity.id
_entity.type
_entity.pdbx_description
1 polymer ?
#
loop_
_entity_poly.entity_id
_entity_poly.type
_entity_poly.pdbx_seq_one_letter_code
_entity_poly.pdbx_strand_id
1 'polypeptide(L)'
;MKIALEAAAGNSLEEGCRCLPACDSVKYDAEVLKSDFDFNTYRETLGNILNYTVNERYHYSRLLVYFKDSQFASMTRSELFGMTDFLANCGGLLGLFLGFSFLSLVEIIYFISLRQCCIEKRERTKNNENENSKREELYKILPLVFNSETRSDAEPQPGPSKRLRTE
;
A
#
# COMPACT_ATOMS: atom_id res chain seq x y z
N MET A 1 -18.62 26.54 37.31
CA MET A 1 -17.56 26.05 36.41
C MET A 1 -16.36 27.02 36.41
N LYS A 2 -15.74 27.25 37.57
CA LYS A 2 -14.58 28.17 37.70
C LYS A 2 -13.47 27.64 38.61
N ILE A 3 -13.67 26.46 39.22
CA ILE A 3 -12.81 25.97 40.32
C ILE A 3 -11.74 24.98 39.82
N ALA A 4 -11.83 24.48 38.59
CA ALA A 4 -10.84 23.56 38.03
C ALA A 4 -9.74 24.24 37.17
N LEU A 5 -9.85 25.54 36.89
CA LEU A 5 -8.90 26.23 36.00
C LEU A 5 -7.75 26.92 36.77
N GLU A 6 -7.91 27.18 38.07
CA GLU A 6 -6.89 27.89 38.87
C GLU A 6 -5.76 27.00 39.38
N ALA A 7 -5.85 25.67 39.26
CA ALA A 7 -4.76 24.77 39.67
C ALA A 7 -3.67 24.59 38.59
N ALA A 8 -3.87 25.08 37.37
CA ALA A 8 -2.91 24.95 36.26
C ALA A 8 -2.20 26.26 35.88
N ALA A 9 -2.63 27.40 36.43
CA ALA A 9 -1.96 28.68 36.24
C ALA A 9 -1.02 28.94 37.42
N GLY A 10 0.18 28.35 37.36
CA GLY A 10 1.24 28.64 38.32
C GLY A 10 1.58 30.14 38.29
N ASN A 11 1.46 30.80 39.44
CA ASN A 11 2.12 32.09 39.68
C ASN A 11 3.60 31.81 39.96
N SER A 12 4.48 32.68 39.48
CA SER A 12 5.94 32.55 39.48
C SER A 12 6.57 32.72 40.87
N LEU A 13 6.31 31.76 41.77
CA LEU A 13 7.07 31.51 43.00
C LEU A 13 7.15 29.99 43.18
N GLU A 14 8.33 29.44 42.86
CA GLU A 14 8.79 28.04 42.99
C GLU A 14 8.38 27.44 44.35
N GLU A 15 7.68 26.30 44.49
CA GLU A 15 7.83 24.96 43.90
C GLU A 15 6.47 24.36 43.49
N GLY A 16 5.88 24.83 42.39
CA GLY A 16 4.66 24.23 41.84
C GLY A 16 4.95 22.97 41.01
N CYS A 17 4.32 21.84 41.33
CA CYS A 17 4.47 20.60 40.56
C CYS A 17 4.11 20.81 39.08
N ARG A 18 5.03 20.49 38.17
CA ARG A 18 4.80 20.47 36.72
C ARG A 18 4.04 19.21 36.31
N CYS A 19 2.77 19.13 36.69
CA CYS A 19 1.93 18.00 36.33
C CYS A 19 1.61 18.02 34.83
N LEU A 20 2.07 17.01 34.11
CA LEU A 20 1.64 16.73 32.75
C LEU A 20 0.17 16.28 32.75
N PRO A 21 -0.62 16.60 31.72
CA PRO A 21 -1.99 16.11 31.62
C PRO A 21 -2.01 14.59 31.51
N ALA A 22 -2.99 13.97 32.15
CA ALA A 22 -3.23 12.54 32.00
C ALA A 22 -3.63 12.19 30.55
N CYS A 23 -3.13 11.06 30.04
CA CYS A 23 -3.49 10.55 28.72
C CYS A 23 -4.92 9.99 28.67
N ASP A 24 -5.40 9.45 29.79
CA ASP A 24 -6.77 9.01 29.98
C ASP A 24 -7.39 9.82 31.13
N SER A 25 -8.54 10.42 30.88
CA SER A 25 -9.26 11.20 31.88
C SER A 25 -10.76 11.14 31.62
N VAL A 26 -11.51 10.83 32.67
CA VAL A 26 -12.97 10.82 32.63
C VAL A 26 -13.47 12.09 33.30
N LYS A 27 -14.25 12.88 32.57
CA LYS A 27 -14.86 14.12 33.06
C LYS A 27 -16.37 13.97 33.09
N TYR A 28 -16.97 14.29 34.23
CA TYR A 28 -18.42 14.35 34.40
C TYR A 28 -18.85 15.82 34.51
N ASP A 29 -19.71 16.25 33.59
CA ASP A 29 -20.38 17.53 33.73
C ASP A 29 -21.66 17.33 34.55
N ALA A 30 -21.75 18.01 35.70
CA ALA A 30 -22.85 17.85 36.64
C ALA A 30 -23.83 19.03 36.56
N GLU A 31 -25.13 18.72 36.45
CA GLU A 31 -26.22 19.69 36.56
C GLU A 31 -26.82 19.59 37.97
N VAL A 32 -26.93 20.72 38.68
CA VAL A 32 -27.43 20.75 40.06
C VAL A 32 -28.85 21.30 40.10
N LEU A 33 -29.79 20.48 40.55
CA LEU A 33 -31.14 20.91 40.89
C LEU A 33 -31.27 21.08 42.40
N LYS A 34 -31.64 22.28 42.84
CA LYS A 34 -31.92 22.59 44.23
C LYS A 34 -33.41 22.85 44.41
N SER A 35 -34.03 22.12 45.32
CA SER A 35 -35.41 22.34 45.75
C SER A 35 -35.45 22.46 47.27
N ASP A 36 -36.42 23.22 47.78
CA ASP A 36 -36.66 23.29 49.23
C ASP A 36 -37.14 21.93 49.74
N PHE A 37 -36.52 21.48 50.82
CA PHE A 37 -36.86 20.20 51.45
C PHE A 37 -37.73 20.46 52.67
N ASP A 38 -39.03 20.20 52.53
CA ASP A 38 -39.95 20.29 53.66
C ASP A 38 -39.78 19.09 54.60
N PHE A 39 -38.91 19.29 55.58
CA PHE A 39 -38.61 18.29 56.59
C PHE A 39 -39.80 18.01 57.53
N ASN A 40 -40.71 18.96 57.73
CA ASN A 40 -41.82 18.81 58.68
C ASN A 40 -42.83 17.77 58.19
N THR A 41 -43.23 17.87 56.92
CA THR A 41 -44.13 16.90 56.28
C THR A 41 -43.47 15.51 56.16
N TYR A 42 -42.18 15.48 55.85
CA TYR A 42 -41.41 14.23 55.83
C TYR A 42 -41.34 13.56 57.20
N ARG A 43 -41.16 14.34 58.27
CA ARG A 43 -41.14 13.84 59.66
C ARG A 43 -42.48 13.23 60.06
N GLU A 44 -43.59 13.90 59.77
CA GLU A 44 -44.94 13.41 60.14
C GLU A 44 -45.27 12.10 59.46
N THR A 45 -44.99 11.99 58.16
CA THR A 45 -45.19 10.76 57.41
C THR A 45 -44.30 9.62 57.92
N LEU A 46 -43.02 9.89 58.18
CA LEU A 46 -42.08 8.87 58.68
C LEU A 46 -42.39 8.44 60.12
N GLY A 47 -42.75 9.38 60.99
CA GLY A 47 -43.13 9.13 62.38
C GLY A 47 -44.38 8.26 62.51
N ASN A 48 -45.37 8.46 61.64
CA ASN A 48 -46.59 7.65 61.60
C ASN A 48 -46.35 6.22 61.09
N ILE A 49 -45.42 6.03 60.16
CA ILE A 49 -45.14 4.71 59.57
C ILE A 49 -44.22 3.87 60.47
N LEU A 50 -43.23 4.50 61.10
CA LEU A 50 -42.19 3.80 61.86
C LEU A 50 -42.39 3.87 63.39
N ASN A 51 -43.45 4.53 63.88
CA ASN A 51 -43.68 4.80 65.32
C ASN A 51 -42.42 5.34 66.03
N TYR A 52 -41.66 6.17 65.33
CA TYR A 52 -40.36 6.66 65.78
C TYR A 52 -40.34 8.20 65.81
N THR A 53 -39.98 8.78 66.95
CA THR A 53 -39.88 10.23 67.11
C THR A 53 -38.53 10.73 66.60
N VAL A 54 -38.55 11.43 65.46
CA VAL A 54 -37.34 12.05 64.90
C VAL A 54 -36.95 13.28 65.73
N ASN A 55 -35.69 13.35 66.15
CA ASN A 55 -35.17 14.38 67.05
C ASN A 55 -35.00 15.72 66.32
N GLU A 56 -35.54 16.82 66.89
CA GLU A 56 -35.60 18.16 66.27
C GLU A 56 -34.27 18.91 66.22
N ARG A 57 -33.23 18.39 66.89
CA ARG A 57 -31.92 19.05 67.01
C ARG A 57 -31.02 18.90 65.79
N TYR A 58 -31.45 18.18 64.75
CA TYR A 58 -30.64 17.91 63.56
C TYR A 58 -31.30 18.48 62.31
N HIS A 59 -30.47 19.10 61.46
CA HIS A 59 -30.88 19.53 60.12
C HIS A 59 -30.64 18.41 59.12
N TYR A 60 -31.66 18.07 58.34
CA TYR A 60 -31.59 17.01 57.33
C TYR A 60 -31.55 17.61 55.93
N SER A 61 -30.71 17.05 55.08
CA SER A 61 -30.64 17.37 53.65
C SER A 61 -30.67 16.08 52.84
N ARG A 62 -31.24 16.15 51.63
CA ARG A 62 -31.31 15.02 50.70
C ARG A 62 -30.49 15.34 49.45
N LEU A 63 -29.51 14.48 49.15
CA LEU A 63 -28.73 14.52 47.91
C LEU A 63 -29.11 13.31 47.06
N LEU A 64 -29.45 13.54 45.79
CA LEU A 64 -29.69 12.48 44.82
C LEU A 64 -28.70 12.65 43.66
N VAL A 65 -27.84 11.66 43.45
CA VAL A 65 -26.84 11.65 42.37
C VAL A 65 -27.18 10.51 41.43
N TYR A 66 -27.39 10.84 40.15
CA TYR A 66 -27.70 9.87 39.10
C TYR A 66 -27.14 10.36 37.77
N PHE A 67 -26.92 9.42 36.84
CA PHE A 67 -26.55 9.76 35.47
C PHE A 67 -27.77 10.28 34.73
N LYS A 68 -27.63 11.45 34.10
CA LYS A 68 -28.68 12.07 33.29
C LYS A 68 -29.03 11.19 32.08
N ASP A 69 -28.00 10.68 31.41
CA ASP A 69 -28.12 9.83 30.23
C ASP A 69 -27.37 8.51 30.45
N SER A 70 -27.81 7.44 29.77
CA SER A 70 -27.20 6.10 29.85
C SER A 70 -25.99 5.92 28.93
N GLN A 71 -25.66 6.93 28.11
CA GLN A 71 -24.60 6.89 27.11
C GLN A 71 -23.53 7.96 27.42
N PHE A 72 -22.27 7.63 27.14
CA PHE A 72 -21.13 8.51 27.38
C PHE A 72 -20.43 8.85 26.07
N ALA A 73 -20.05 10.13 25.90
CA ALA A 73 -19.22 10.57 24.78
C ALA A 73 -17.75 10.28 25.08
N SER A 74 -17.11 9.42 24.28
CA SER A 74 -15.68 9.16 24.34
C SER A 74 -14.95 9.93 23.24
N MET A 75 -13.78 10.49 23.55
CA MET A 75 -12.95 11.20 22.58
C MET A 75 -11.50 10.74 22.72
N THR A 76 -10.97 10.12 21.68
CA THR A 76 -9.57 9.69 21.58
C THR A 76 -8.83 10.57 20.59
N ARG A 77 -7.59 10.95 20.91
CA ARG A 77 -6.69 11.65 19.97
C ARG A 77 -5.73 10.65 19.36
N SER A 78 -5.70 10.58 18.03
CA SER A 78 -4.77 9.75 17.26
C SER A 78 -3.76 10.65 16.53
N GLU A 79 -2.61 10.11 16.17
CA GLU A 79 -1.63 10.80 15.34
C GLU A 79 -2.25 11.13 13.97
N LEU A 80 -2.20 12.40 13.56
CA LEU A 80 -2.85 12.86 12.32
C LEU A 80 -2.05 12.49 11.06
N PHE A 81 -0.73 12.35 11.20
CA PHE A 81 0.19 11.99 10.12
C PHE A 81 1.25 11.02 10.65
N GLY A 82 1.19 9.78 10.18
CA GLY A 82 2.20 8.76 10.45
C GLY A 82 3.31 8.73 9.41
N MET A 83 4.39 8.01 9.72
CA MET A 83 5.45 7.71 8.74
C MET A 83 4.90 6.94 7.52
N THR A 84 3.86 6.13 7.72
CA THR A 84 3.17 5.39 6.68
C THR A 84 2.48 6.32 5.67
N ASP A 85 1.88 7.42 6.14
CA ASP A 85 1.19 8.38 5.28
C ASP A 85 2.19 9.17 4.44
N PHE A 86 3.33 9.53 5.05
CA PHE A 86 4.44 10.14 4.31
C PHE A 86 4.95 9.20 3.21
N LEU A 87 5.19 7.92 3.56
CA LEU A 87 5.70 6.94 2.62
C LEU A 87 4.68 6.62 1.51
N ALA A 88 3.39 6.62 1.81
CA ALA A 88 2.32 6.43 0.82
C ALA A 88 2.29 7.59 -0.18
N ASN A 89 2.41 8.84 0.29
CA ASN A 89 2.43 10.02 -0.57
C ASN A 89 3.68 10.05 -1.46
N CYS A 90 4.87 9.78 -0.90
CA CYS A 90 6.11 9.69 -1.68
C CYS A 90 6.09 8.50 -2.64
N GLY A 91 5.65 7.33 -2.17
CA GLY A 91 5.58 6.10 -2.96
C GLY A 91 4.63 6.20 -4.14
N GLY A 92 3.48 6.87 -3.98
CA GLY A 92 2.55 7.11 -5.09
C GLY A 92 3.15 7.96 -6.20
N LEU A 93 3.84 9.04 -5.81
CA LEU A 93 4.50 9.94 -6.77
C LEU A 93 5.69 9.26 -7.47
N LEU A 94 6.56 8.58 -6.70
CA LEU A 94 7.69 7.82 -7.24
C LEU A 94 7.22 6.68 -8.14
N GLY A 95 6.15 5.99 -7.76
CA GLY A 95 5.54 4.92 -8.56
C GLY A 95 5.01 5.42 -9.90
N LEU A 96 4.40 6.61 -9.94
CA LEU A 96 3.92 7.21 -11.18
C LEU A 96 5.08 7.57 -12.12
N PHE A 97 6.13 8.20 -11.60
CA PHE A 97 7.31 8.55 -12.40
C PHE A 97 8.06 7.30 -12.90
N LEU A 98 8.28 6.31 -12.02
CA LEU A 98 8.90 5.04 -12.42
C LEU A 98 8.03 4.28 -13.41
N GLY A 99 6.71 4.32 -13.29
CA GLY A 99 5.77 3.69 -14.22
C GLY A 99 5.88 4.27 -15.63
N PHE A 100 5.82 5.60 -15.79
CA PHE A 100 6.00 6.24 -17.10
C PHE A 100 7.39 5.97 -17.69
N SER A 101 8.43 6.09 -16.87
CA SER A 101 9.80 5.77 -17.29
C SER A 101 9.96 4.29 -17.70
N PHE A 102 9.31 3.36 -17.00
CA PHE A 102 9.37 1.93 -17.31
C PHE A 102 8.67 1.60 -18.62
N LEU A 103 7.47 2.12 -18.86
CA LEU A 103 6.76 1.93 -20.14
C LEU A 103 7.58 2.49 -21.32
N SER A 104 8.18 3.68 -21.13
CA SER A 104 9.08 4.26 -22.14
C SER A 104 10.31 3.39 -22.39
N LEU A 105 10.91 2.81 -21.35
CA LEU A 105 12.07 1.92 -21.46
C LEU A 105 11.72 0.62 -22.20
N VAL A 106 10.55 0.03 -21.92
CA VAL A 106 10.05 -1.15 -22.65
C VAL A 106 9.86 -0.85 -24.14
N GLU A 107 9.30 0.31 -24.48
CA GLU A 107 9.13 0.74 -25.87
C GLU A 107 10.48 0.88 -26.61
N ILE A 108 11.48 1.47 -25.96
CA ILE A 108 12.83 1.59 -26.51
C ILE A 108 13.44 0.20 -26.77
N ILE A 109 13.32 -0.73 -25.82
CA ILE A 109 13.80 -2.11 -25.97
C ILE A 109 13.10 -2.80 -27.13
N TYR A 110 11.78 -2.62 -27.26
CA TYR A 110 10.99 -3.17 -28.35
C TYR A 110 11.46 -2.64 -29.70
N PHE A 111 11.65 -1.33 -29.84
CA PHE A 111 12.11 -0.71 -31.07
C PHE A 111 13.53 -1.16 -31.46
N ILE A 112 14.46 -1.26 -30.50
CA ILE A 112 15.81 -1.76 -30.76
C ILE A 112 15.76 -3.22 -31.23
N SER A 113 14.99 -4.08 -30.56
CA SER A 113 14.87 -5.50 -30.90
C SER A 113 14.30 -5.71 -32.31
N LEU A 114 13.25 -4.97 -32.67
CA LEU A 114 12.68 -5.00 -34.01
C LEU A 114 13.67 -4.49 -35.07
N ARG A 115 14.36 -3.39 -34.79
CA ARG A 115 15.31 -2.80 -35.74
C ARG A 115 16.48 -3.74 -36.01
N GLN A 116 17.05 -4.38 -34.99
CA GLN A 116 18.12 -5.36 -35.16
C GLN A 116 17.65 -6.58 -35.96
N CYS A 117 16.47 -7.13 -35.65
CA CYS A 117 15.90 -8.25 -36.40
C CYS A 117 15.66 -7.90 -37.88
N CYS A 118 15.18 -6.69 -38.18
CA CYS A 118 14.98 -6.23 -39.56
C CYS A 118 16.30 -6.02 -40.33
N ILE A 119 17.35 -5.49 -39.67
CA ILE A 119 18.68 -5.34 -40.28
C ILE A 119 19.27 -6.71 -40.57
N GLU A 120 19.24 -7.62 -39.61
CA GLU A 120 19.81 -8.96 -39.76
C GLU A 120 19.07 -9.78 -40.82
N LYS A 121 17.73 -9.67 -40.90
CA LYS A 121 16.96 -10.26 -42.01
C LYS A 121 17.33 -9.66 -43.37
N ARG A 122 17.52 -8.33 -43.44
CA ARG A 122 17.92 -7.66 -44.70
C ARG A 122 19.30 -8.10 -45.17
N GLU A 123 20.26 -8.26 -44.25
CA GLU A 123 21.60 -8.76 -44.57
C GLU A 123 21.57 -10.23 -44.98
N ARG A 124 20.75 -11.06 -44.32
CA ARG A 124 20.51 -12.45 -44.73
C ARG A 124 19.92 -12.55 -46.13
N THR A 125 18.94 -11.71 -46.49
CA THR A 125 18.37 -11.70 -47.85
C THR A 125 19.39 -11.27 -48.90
N LYS A 126 20.18 -10.21 -48.64
CA LYS A 126 21.24 -9.77 -49.57
C LYS A 126 22.34 -10.82 -49.75
N ASN A 127 22.74 -11.50 -48.67
CA ASN A 127 23.71 -12.60 -48.77
C ASN A 127 23.12 -13.78 -49.56
N ASN A 128 21.85 -14.14 -49.35
CA ASN A 128 21.18 -15.18 -50.13
C ASN A 128 21.03 -14.82 -51.61
N GLU A 129 20.74 -13.55 -51.95
CA GLU A 129 20.70 -13.07 -53.34
C GLU A 129 22.09 -13.07 -53.99
N ASN A 130 23.12 -12.63 -53.28
CA ASN A 130 24.51 -12.70 -53.76
C ASN A 130 24.99 -14.15 -53.93
N GLU A 131 24.66 -15.06 -53.01
CA GLU A 131 24.96 -16.48 -53.14
C GLU A 131 24.22 -17.13 -54.30
N ASN A 132 22.93 -16.79 -54.51
CA ASN A 132 22.16 -17.30 -55.65
C ASN A 132 22.68 -16.75 -56.98
N SER A 133 23.06 -15.47 -57.06
CA SER A 133 23.67 -14.88 -58.27
C SER A 133 25.01 -15.56 -58.62
N LYS A 134 25.84 -15.87 -57.60
CA LYS A 134 27.07 -16.65 -57.77
C LYS A 134 26.80 -18.10 -58.21
N ARG A 135 25.77 -18.77 -57.66
CA ARG A 135 25.35 -20.11 -58.10
C ARG A 135 24.82 -20.12 -59.54
N GLU A 136 24.06 -19.10 -59.94
CA GLU A 136 23.58 -18.89 -61.31
C GLU A 136 24.73 -18.69 -62.31
N GLU A 137 25.75 -17.90 -61.94
CA GLU A 137 26.98 -17.79 -62.74
C GLU A 137 27.72 -19.13 -62.82
N LEU A 138 27.83 -19.87 -61.71
CA LEU A 138 28.48 -21.18 -61.70
C LEU A 138 27.73 -22.23 -62.56
N TYR A 139 26.39 -22.17 -62.60
CA TYR A 139 25.55 -23.03 -63.45
C TYR A 139 25.64 -22.68 -64.94
N LYS A 140 25.91 -21.42 -65.30
CA LYS A 140 26.17 -21.00 -66.70
C LYS A 140 27.53 -21.45 -67.22
N ILE A 141 28.50 -21.66 -66.33
CA ILE A 141 29.83 -22.19 -66.68
C ILE A 141 29.79 -23.74 -66.75
N LEU A 142 28.79 -24.37 -66.14
CA LEU A 142 28.60 -25.83 -66.10
C LEU A 142 28.46 -26.54 -67.47
N PRO A 143 27.93 -25.94 -68.56
CA PRO A 143 27.93 -26.59 -69.87
C PRO A 143 29.27 -26.45 -70.63
N LEU A 144 30.20 -25.59 -70.19
CA LEU A 144 31.49 -25.40 -70.89
C LEU A 144 32.51 -26.51 -70.61
N VAL A 145 32.25 -27.41 -69.65
CA VAL A 145 33.11 -28.58 -69.42
C VAL A 145 32.58 -29.83 -70.15
N PHE A 146 31.37 -29.80 -70.71
CA PHE A 146 30.73 -31.02 -71.23
C PHE A 146 30.49 -31.10 -72.74
N ASN A 147 31.04 -30.18 -73.56
CA ASN A 147 30.80 -30.26 -75.02
C ASN A 147 31.98 -29.98 -75.96
N SER A 148 33.23 -30.12 -75.51
CA SER A 148 34.37 -30.25 -76.42
C SER A 148 35.47 -31.12 -75.81
N GLU A 149 35.31 -32.44 -75.90
CA GLU A 149 36.34 -33.34 -76.43
C GLU A 149 35.73 -34.74 -76.56
N THR A 150 35.69 -35.29 -77.78
CA THR A 150 35.37 -36.70 -77.98
C THR A 150 36.65 -37.53 -77.93
N ARG A 151 36.59 -38.64 -77.19
CA ARG A 151 37.25 -39.93 -77.49
C ARG A 151 38.79 -39.96 -77.48
N SER A 152 39.37 -40.64 -76.48
CA SER A 152 40.07 -41.93 -76.66
C SER A 152 40.62 -42.48 -75.33
N ASP A 153 40.17 -43.68 -74.99
CA ASP A 153 40.87 -44.79 -74.33
C ASP A 153 41.49 -44.63 -72.93
N ALA A 154 40.78 -45.16 -71.93
CA ALA A 154 41.31 -46.24 -71.08
C ALA A 154 40.16 -46.89 -70.30
N GLU A 155 39.74 -48.08 -70.73
CA GLU A 155 39.09 -49.04 -69.83
C GLU A 155 40.15 -49.56 -68.84
N PRO A 156 39.84 -49.62 -67.53
CA PRO A 156 39.83 -50.92 -66.88
C PRO A 156 38.55 -51.14 -66.03
N GLN A 157 37.91 -52.29 -66.26
CA GLN A 157 36.90 -52.95 -65.42
C GLN A 157 37.52 -53.49 -64.08
N PRO A 158 36.79 -54.18 -63.17
CA PRO A 158 35.69 -53.72 -62.31
C PRO A 158 35.88 -54.09 -60.79
N GLY A 159 35.13 -53.42 -59.90
CA GLY A 159 34.72 -53.89 -58.55
C GLY A 159 35.71 -53.72 -57.37
N PRO A 160 35.28 -53.85 -56.08
CA PRO A 160 33.98 -54.35 -55.61
C PRO A 160 33.15 -53.39 -54.73
N SER A 161 31.85 -53.69 -54.78
CA SER A 161 30.75 -53.44 -53.84
C SER A 161 31.10 -53.47 -52.34
N LYS A 162 30.59 -52.47 -51.59
CA LYS A 162 29.97 -52.55 -50.25
C LYS A 162 28.99 -51.37 -50.16
N ARG A 163 27.66 -51.48 -50.36
CA ARG A 163 26.57 -52.06 -49.55
C ARG A 163 26.70 -51.86 -48.02
N LEU A 164 25.58 -51.37 -47.44
CA LEU A 164 25.16 -51.27 -46.03
C LEU A 164 25.64 -50.00 -45.27
N ARG A 165 24.82 -49.30 -44.49
CA ARG A 165 23.41 -49.49 -44.08
C ARG A 165 22.92 -48.18 -43.44
N THR A 166 21.65 -47.86 -43.70
CA THR A 166 20.78 -47.10 -42.80
C THR A 166 20.77 -47.70 -41.41
N GLU A 167 20.83 -46.87 -40.37
CA GLU A 167 19.78 -46.73 -39.33
C GLU A 167 19.77 -45.27 -38.89
#